data_AF-A0A7S0FL03-F1
#
_entry.id   AF-A0A7S0FL03-F1
#
_cell.length_a   1.000
_cell.length_b   1.000
_cell.length_c   1.000
_cell.angle_alpha   90.00
_cell.angle_beta   90.00
_cell.angle_gamma   90.00
#
_symmetry.space_group_name_H-M   'P 1'
#
loop_
_entity.id
_entity.type
_entity.pdbx_description
1 polymer ?
#
loop_
_entity_poly.entity_id
_entity_poly.type
_entity_poly.pdbx_seq_one_letter_code
_entity_poly.pdbx_strand_id
1 'polypeptide(L)'
;SLYDSLSDLFPTDIHFSNNDGKFFDTRRAPYGFLTWKGMDQMRSVGRECALRYARLGHQAIGNKDNYCADGAAGRELLKHWDIQVFSTCYLRTVKSVQCFLHGLLGTDDQRSYEEFQGCDIKAQSL
;
A
#
# COMPACT_ATOMS: atom_id res chain seq x y z
N SER A 1 -5.46 10.47 12.58
CA SER A 1 -6.20 10.55 11.29
C SER A 1 -6.12 9.19 10.60
N LEU A 2 -6.97 8.90 9.60
CA LEU A 2 -6.92 7.63 8.82
C LEU A 2 -5.51 7.28 8.31
N TYR A 3 -4.69 8.29 8.02
CA TYR A 3 -3.34 8.14 7.49
C TYR A 3 -2.29 7.82 8.56
N ASP A 4 -2.59 8.10 9.82
CA ASP A 4 -1.73 7.69 10.95
C ASP A 4 -1.90 6.20 11.22
N SER A 5 -3.13 5.68 11.13
CA SER A 5 -3.45 4.25 11.27
C SER A 5 -2.94 3.38 10.12
N LEU A 6 -2.58 3.96 8.96
CA LEU A 6 -1.96 3.19 7.87
C LEU A 6 -0.57 2.67 8.24
N SER A 7 0.13 3.32 9.18
CA SER A 7 1.41 2.80 9.67
C SER A 7 1.24 1.52 10.49
N ASP A 8 0.09 1.32 11.11
CA ASP A 8 -0.21 0.09 11.87
C ASP A 8 -0.56 -1.05 10.91
N LEU A 9 -1.21 -0.74 9.79
CA LEU A 9 -1.59 -1.72 8.77
C LEU A 9 -0.42 -2.11 7.85
N PHE A 10 0.44 -1.15 7.52
CA PHE A 10 1.60 -1.33 6.65
C PHE A 10 2.85 -0.85 7.37
N PRO A 11 3.37 -1.64 8.33
CA PRO A 11 4.54 -1.26 9.11
C PRO A 11 5.76 -1.09 8.20
N THR A 12 6.55 -0.08 8.50
CA THR A 12 7.78 0.22 7.76
C THR A 12 8.96 -0.33 8.52
N ASP A 13 9.77 -1.13 7.83
CA ASP A 13 11.03 -1.64 8.38
C ASP A 13 12.17 -0.76 7.88
N ILE A 14 12.66 0.12 8.77
CA ILE A 14 13.80 0.99 8.49
C ILE A 14 15.02 0.37 9.14
N HIS A 15 15.94 -0.10 8.33
CA HIS A 15 17.20 -0.64 8.84
C HIS A 15 17.94 0.41 9.67
N PHE A 16 18.51 0.02 10.81
CA PHE A 16 19.14 0.94 11.76
C PHE A 16 20.29 1.76 11.15
N SER A 17 21.00 1.21 10.16
CA SER A 17 22.07 1.92 9.45
C SER A 17 21.56 3.10 8.62
N ASN A 18 20.25 3.15 8.34
CA ASN A 18 19.60 4.20 7.59
C ASN A 18 19.10 5.28 8.57
N ASN A 19 19.94 6.28 8.83
CA ASN A 19 19.63 7.46 9.67
C ASN A 19 19.09 7.09 11.06
N ASP A 20 19.75 6.16 11.75
CA ASP A 20 19.39 5.67 13.08
C ASP A 20 17.94 5.13 13.16
N GLY A 21 17.47 4.50 12.07
CA GLY A 21 16.09 4.00 11.97
C GLY A 21 15.04 5.11 11.84
N LYS A 22 15.41 6.31 11.39
CA LYS A 22 14.50 7.47 11.25
C LYS A 22 14.42 7.96 9.80
N PHE A 23 13.30 8.55 9.44
CA PHE A 23 13.15 9.21 8.14
C PHE A 23 13.98 10.49 8.02
N PHE A 24 14.52 10.73 6.81
CA PHE A 24 15.39 11.88 6.51
C PHE A 24 14.68 13.25 6.57
N ASP A 25 13.37 13.32 6.33
CA ASP A 25 12.62 14.59 6.15
C ASP A 25 11.71 14.97 7.32
N THR A 26 11.76 14.24 8.45
CA THR A 26 10.92 14.52 9.62
C THR A 26 11.15 15.89 10.26
N ARG A 27 12.34 16.49 10.09
CA ARG A 27 12.69 17.78 10.68
C ARG A 27 12.35 19.00 9.80
N ARG A 28 11.79 18.78 8.59
CA ARG A 28 11.55 19.85 7.62
C ARG A 28 10.12 20.38 7.62
N ALA A 29 9.33 20.06 8.65
CA ALA A 29 7.93 20.45 8.72
C ALA A 29 7.76 21.97 8.62
N PRO A 30 6.81 22.47 7.79
CA PRO A 30 5.80 21.73 7.01
C PRO A 30 6.23 21.34 5.58
N TYR A 31 7.43 21.69 5.13
CA TYR A 31 7.84 21.55 3.73
C TYR A 31 8.32 20.13 3.40
N GLY A 32 7.95 19.66 2.20
CA GLY A 32 8.34 18.34 1.71
C GLY A 32 7.50 17.17 2.23
N PHE A 33 6.47 17.44 3.04
CA PHE A 33 5.54 16.41 3.50
C PHE A 33 4.53 16.06 2.40
N LEU A 34 4.07 14.80 2.39
CA LEU A 34 3.01 14.37 1.51
C LEU A 34 1.71 15.09 1.89
N THR A 35 1.09 15.74 0.91
CA THR A 35 -0.19 16.43 1.13
C THR A 35 -1.35 15.44 1.11
N TRP A 36 -2.49 15.83 1.68
CA TRP A 36 -3.72 15.02 1.62
C TRP A 36 -4.12 14.68 0.18
N LYS A 37 -3.94 15.62 -0.77
CA LYS A 37 -4.19 15.37 -2.20
C LYS A 37 -3.25 14.31 -2.75
N GLY A 38 -1.97 14.38 -2.37
CA GLY A 38 -0.99 13.36 -2.75
C GLY A 38 -1.32 11.98 -2.18
N MET A 39 -1.81 11.92 -0.95
CA MET A 39 -2.28 10.66 -0.34
C MET A 39 -3.45 10.05 -1.12
N ASP A 40 -4.46 10.85 -1.45
CA ASP A 40 -5.64 10.39 -2.20
C ASP A 40 -5.30 9.98 -3.64
N GLN A 41 -4.37 10.69 -4.29
CA GLN A 41 -3.82 10.31 -5.58
C GLN A 41 -3.18 8.92 -5.52
N MET A 42 -2.32 8.66 -4.54
CA MET A 42 -1.66 7.35 -4.41
C MET A 42 -2.65 6.23 -4.13
N ARG A 43 -3.66 6.48 -3.30
CA ARG A 43 -4.76 5.53 -3.06
C ARG A 43 -5.52 5.19 -4.34
N SER A 44 -5.87 6.20 -5.13
CA SER A 44 -6.57 6.01 -6.40
C SER A 44 -5.75 5.19 -7.39
N VAL A 45 -4.45 5.49 -7.50
CA VAL A 45 -3.50 4.71 -8.33
C VAL A 45 -3.42 3.26 -7.85
N GLY A 46 -3.42 3.02 -6.53
CA GLY A 46 -3.48 1.66 -5.96
C GLY A 46 -4.70 0.88 -6.44
N ARG A 47 -5.89 1.48 -6.38
CA ARG A 47 -7.13 0.85 -6.86
C ARG A 47 -7.08 0.51 -8.35
N GLU A 48 -6.58 1.44 -9.17
CA GLU A 48 -6.42 1.20 -10.61
C GLU A 48 -5.44 0.06 -10.90
N CYS A 49 -4.34 -0.01 -10.15
CA CYS A 49 -3.40 -1.13 -10.22
C CYS A 49 -4.08 -2.45 -9.85
N ALA A 50 -4.88 -2.48 -8.78
CA ALA A 50 -5.58 -3.69 -8.36
C ALA A 50 -6.50 -4.22 -9.48
N LEU A 51 -7.32 -3.34 -10.06
CA LEU A 51 -8.21 -3.69 -11.15
C LEU A 51 -7.46 -4.18 -12.39
N ARG A 52 -6.32 -3.55 -12.72
CA ARG A 52 -5.50 -3.95 -13.87
C ARG A 52 -4.89 -5.34 -13.67
N TYR A 53 -4.25 -5.58 -12.53
CA TYR A 53 -3.50 -6.81 -12.30
C TYR A 53 -4.38 -7.99 -11.85
N ALA A 54 -5.54 -7.74 -11.23
CA ALA A 54 -6.55 -8.78 -11.02
C ALA A 54 -7.03 -9.36 -12.36
N ARG A 55 -7.33 -8.51 -13.36
CA ARG A 55 -7.71 -8.97 -14.71
C ARG A 55 -6.62 -9.81 -15.38
N LEU A 56 -5.36 -9.43 -15.23
CA LEU A 56 -4.24 -10.18 -15.79
C LEU A 56 -4.02 -11.52 -15.09
N GLY A 57 -4.22 -11.57 -13.76
CA GLY A 57 -4.23 -12.84 -13.02
C GLY A 57 -5.33 -13.79 -13.49
N HIS A 58 -6.54 -13.26 -13.75
CA HIS A 58 -7.65 -14.04 -14.29
C HIS A 58 -7.43 -14.50 -15.74
N GLN A 59 -6.73 -13.75 -16.58
CA GLN A 59 -6.40 -14.19 -17.93
C GLN A 59 -5.44 -15.39 -17.95
N ALA A 60 -4.64 -15.58 -16.90
CA ALA A 60 -3.82 -16.78 -16.75
C ALA A 60 -4.62 -18.03 -16.33
N ILE A 61 -5.81 -17.85 -15.75
CA ILE A 61 -6.69 -18.91 -15.25
C ILE A 61 -8.04 -18.79 -15.96
N GLY A 62 -8.13 -19.36 -17.16
CA GLY A 62 -9.23 -19.15 -18.12
C GLY A 62 -10.65 -19.43 -17.62
N ASN A 63 -11.23 -18.52 -16.83
CA ASN A 63 -12.63 -18.54 -16.45
C ASN A 63 -13.25 -17.16 -16.62
N LYS A 64 -14.30 -17.10 -17.45
CA LYS A 64 -14.93 -15.89 -18.00
C LYS A 64 -15.92 -15.20 -17.06
N ASP A 65 -16.18 -15.75 -15.89
CA ASP A 65 -17.21 -15.24 -15.00
C ASP A 65 -16.56 -14.86 -13.68
N ASN A 66 -16.34 -13.57 -13.45
CA ASN A 66 -16.43 -12.91 -12.13
C ASN A 66 -15.95 -11.46 -12.24
N TYR A 67 -16.90 -10.53 -12.30
CA TYR A 67 -16.66 -9.13 -11.97
C TYR A 67 -16.28 -9.08 -10.47
N CYS A 68 -15.00 -8.93 -10.17
CA CYS A 68 -14.54 -8.64 -8.82
C CYS A 68 -15.00 -7.23 -8.44
N ALA A 69 -15.98 -7.13 -7.53
CA ALA A 69 -16.40 -5.87 -6.92
C ALA A 69 -15.17 -5.17 -6.30
N ASP A 70 -15.13 -3.83 -6.36
CA ASP A 70 -13.96 -3.00 -6.01
C ASP A 70 -13.32 -3.31 -4.64
N GLY A 71 -14.06 -3.87 -3.68
CA GLY A 71 -13.54 -4.30 -2.37
C GLY A 71 -12.94 -5.72 -2.32
N ALA A 72 -13.11 -6.54 -3.36
CA ALA A 72 -12.59 -7.91 -3.44
C ALA A 72 -11.34 -8.04 -4.32
N ALA A 73 -10.98 -6.99 -5.07
CA ALA A 73 -9.84 -6.99 -5.98
C ALA A 73 -8.51 -7.25 -5.26
N GLY A 74 -8.32 -6.69 -4.06
CA GLY A 74 -7.12 -6.90 -3.25
C GLY A 74 -6.89 -8.36 -2.85
N ARG A 75 -7.95 -9.04 -2.38
CA ARG A 75 -7.89 -10.47 -2.03
C ARG A 75 -7.53 -11.33 -3.22
N GLU A 76 -8.18 -11.09 -4.36
CA GLU A 76 -7.93 -11.87 -5.56
C GLU A 76 -6.52 -11.62 -6.09
N LEU A 77 -6.02 -10.40 -6.00
CA LEU A 77 -4.67 -10.05 -6.38
C LEU A 77 -3.63 -10.83 -5.54
N LEU A 78 -3.80 -10.94 -4.22
CA LEU A 78 -2.88 -11.71 -3.37
C LEU A 78 -2.94 -13.23 -3.57
N LYS A 79 -3.97 -13.79 -4.20
CA LYS A 79 -3.98 -15.23 -4.56
C LYS A 79 -3.01 -15.55 -5.69
N HIS A 80 -2.75 -14.58 -6.57
CA HIS A 80 -1.99 -14.78 -7.80
C HIS A 80 -0.64 -14.08 -7.79
N TRP A 81 -0.45 -13.12 -6.90
CA TRP A 81 0.73 -12.27 -6.85
C TRP A 81 1.33 -12.24 -5.45
N ASP A 82 2.62 -12.56 -5.36
CA ASP A 82 3.45 -12.30 -4.20
C ASP A 82 4.03 -10.88 -4.32
N ILE A 83 3.68 -9.98 -3.38
CA ILE A 83 3.99 -8.55 -3.48
C ILE A 83 5.07 -8.19 -2.46
N GLN A 84 6.16 -7.61 -2.97
CA GLN A 84 7.17 -6.94 -2.16
C GLN A 84 7.22 -5.45 -2.54
N VAL A 85 7.38 -4.58 -1.54
CA VAL A 85 7.38 -3.13 -1.78
C VAL A 85 8.58 -2.46 -1.11
N PHE A 86 9.27 -1.63 -1.87
CA PHE A 86 10.46 -0.91 -1.42
C PHE A 86 10.20 0.59 -1.56
N SER A 87 10.76 1.38 -0.65
CA SER A 87 10.70 2.84 -0.71
C SER A 87 12.05 3.45 -0.35
N THR A 88 12.18 4.75 -0.55
CA THR A 88 13.33 5.50 0.01
C THR A 88 13.02 5.91 1.45
N CYS A 89 14.05 6.23 2.27
CA CYS A 89 13.89 6.60 3.68
C CYS A 89 13.31 8.01 3.91
N TYR A 90 12.36 8.42 3.08
CA TYR A 90 11.61 9.66 3.26
C TYR A 90 10.20 9.35 3.72
N LEU A 91 9.72 10.07 4.72
CA LEU A 91 8.38 9.88 5.28
C LEU A 91 7.33 10.06 4.19
N ARG A 92 7.51 11.02 3.27
CA ARG A 92 6.58 11.24 2.17
C ARG A 92 6.47 10.03 1.24
N THR A 93 7.57 9.35 0.93
CA THR A 93 7.57 8.22 0.00
C THR A 93 7.02 6.97 0.65
N VAL A 94 7.31 6.76 1.94
CA VAL A 94 6.69 5.69 2.72
C VAL A 94 5.19 5.91 2.85
N LYS A 95 4.74 7.14 3.19
CA LYS A 95 3.32 7.47 3.24
C LYS A 95 2.62 7.30 1.90
N SER A 96 3.28 7.65 0.79
CA SER A 96 2.75 7.39 -0.56
C SER A 96 2.53 5.90 -0.82
N VAL A 97 3.50 5.05 -0.45
CA VAL A 97 3.39 3.59 -0.56
C VAL A 97 2.26 3.06 0.30
N GLN A 98 2.14 3.50 1.55
CA GLN A 98 1.07 3.08 2.45
C GLN A 98 -0.31 3.43 1.88
N CYS A 99 -0.48 4.64 1.31
CA CYS A 99 -1.73 5.03 0.66
C CYS A 99 -2.00 4.20 -0.62
N PHE A 100 -0.96 3.92 -1.40
CA PHE A 100 -1.06 3.05 -2.57
C PHE A 100 -1.52 1.64 -2.18
N LEU A 101 -0.90 1.03 -1.17
CA LEU A 101 -1.26 -0.29 -0.65
C LEU A 101 -2.68 -0.32 -0.09
N HIS A 102 -3.09 0.75 0.59
CA HIS A 102 -4.47 0.90 1.07
C HIS A 102 -5.48 0.78 -0.08
N GLY A 103 -5.23 1.48 -1.19
CA GLY A 103 -6.05 1.38 -2.40
C GLY A 103 -5.91 0.05 -3.14
N LEU A 104 -4.69 -0.50 -3.23
CA LEU A 104 -4.40 -1.76 -3.92
C LEU A 104 -5.13 -2.94 -3.28
N LEU A 105 -5.17 -2.98 -1.95
CA LEU A 105 -5.77 -4.08 -1.19
C LEU A 105 -7.24 -3.84 -0.84
N GLY A 106 -7.79 -2.66 -1.12
CA GLY A 106 -9.18 -2.33 -0.83
C GLY A 106 -9.49 -2.34 0.67
N THR A 107 -8.59 -1.81 1.50
CA THR A 107 -8.75 -1.77 2.98
C THR A 107 -9.64 -0.63 3.46
N ASP A 108 -10.58 -0.22 2.59
CA ASP A 108 -11.54 0.85 2.82
C ASP A 108 -12.66 0.43 3.79
N ASP A 109 -12.84 -0.88 3.99
CA ASP A 109 -13.86 -1.47 4.87
C ASP A 109 -13.21 -2.10 6.11
N GLN A 110 -13.81 -1.88 7.28
CA GLN A 110 -13.22 -2.19 8.59
C GLN A 110 -12.98 -3.70 8.79
N ARG A 111 -13.71 -4.56 8.06
CA ARG A 111 -13.52 -6.01 8.03
C ARG A 111 -12.25 -6.47 7.32
N SER A 112 -11.71 -5.65 6.42
CA SER A 112 -10.47 -5.94 5.70
C SER A 112 -9.23 -5.76 6.59
N TYR A 113 -9.33 -5.03 7.71
CA TYR A 113 -8.20 -4.70 8.59
C TYR A 113 -7.58 -5.92 9.28
N GLU A 114 -8.40 -6.87 9.73
CA GLU A 114 -7.92 -8.06 10.46
C GLU A 114 -7.31 -9.11 9.50
N GLU A 115 -7.76 -9.14 8.24
CA GLU A 115 -7.36 -10.13 7.25
C GLU A 115 -5.94 -9.87 6.69
N PHE A 116 -5.51 -8.61 6.62
CA PHE A 116 -4.20 -8.23 6.06
C PHE A 116 -3.10 -7.98 7.10
N GLN A 117 -3.38 -8.14 8.41
CA GLN A 117 -2.37 -8.04 9.47
C GLN A 117 -1.24 -9.09 9.36
N GLY A 118 -1.39 -10.12 8.51
CA GLY A 118 -0.39 -11.15 8.24
C GLY A 118 0.34 -11.02 6.90
N CYS A 119 0.03 -10.01 6.07
CA CYS A 119 0.76 -9.80 4.83
C CYS A 119 2.10 -9.14 5.15
N ASP A 120 3.20 -9.83 4.83
CA ASP A 120 4.58 -9.41 5.10
C ASP A 120 5.02 -8.28 4.13
N ILE A 121 4.19 -7.24 4.01
CA ILE A 121 4.44 -6.06 3.18
C ILE A 121 5.34 -5.13 3.97
N LYS A 122 6.62 -5.45 3.97
CA LYS A 122 7.65 -4.62 4.58
C LYS A 122 7.98 -3.51 3.59
N ALA A 123 7.59 -2.28 3.89
CA ALA A 123 8.18 -1.13 3.23
C ALA A 123 9.64 -1.05 3.69
N GLN A 124 10.54 -1.66 2.92
CA GLN A 124 11.97 -1.59 3.19
C GLN A 124 12.49 -0.27 2.62
N SER A 125 13.19 0.48 3.48
CA SER A 125 13.98 1.60 2.98
C SER A 125 15.27 1.10 2.38
N LEU A 126 15.47 1.39 1.09
CA LEU A 126 16.79 1.33 0.46
C LEU A 126 17.75 2.36 1.05
#